data_AF-A0AAQ0V7G9-F1
#
_entry.id   AF-A0AAQ0V7G9-F1
#
_cell.length_a   1.000
_cell.length_b   1.000
_cell.length_c   1.000
_cell.angle_alpha   90.00
_cell.angle_beta   90.00
_cell.angle_gamma   90.00
#
_symmetry.space_group_name_H-M   'P 1'
#
loop_
_entity.id
_entity.type
_entity.pdbx_description
1 polymer ?
#
loop_
_entity_poly.entity_id
_entity_poly.type
_entity_poly.pdbx_seq_one_letter_code
_entity_poly.pdbx_strand_id
1 'polypeptide(L)'
;MTELDLRKLSKKALLQLISEAANELHRRESSSSFVEPAAAEETALSPGQADLVFINNCLNASDYVHADAKDRYKQLASKYSAWFAYKGYPRDLRGSDLKKWKQYFRPNTREQ
;
A
#
# COMPACT_ATOMS: atom_id res chain seq x y z
N MET A 1 4.60 27.49 35.69
CA MET A 1 3.92 28.20 34.59
C MET A 1 3.97 29.68 34.91
N THR A 2 4.57 30.49 34.05
CA THR A 2 4.69 31.93 34.25
C THR A 2 3.37 32.57 33.80
N GLU A 3 2.64 33.18 34.74
CA GLU A 3 1.38 33.86 34.44
C GLU A 3 1.68 35.25 33.85
N LEU A 4 1.17 35.51 32.65
CA LEU A 4 1.50 36.71 31.89
C LEU A 4 0.52 37.83 32.26
N ASP A 5 0.95 38.74 33.14
CA ASP A 5 0.14 39.87 33.62
C ASP A 5 0.23 41.07 32.65
N LEU A 6 -0.74 41.16 31.75
CA LEU A 6 -0.83 42.20 30.71
C LEU A 6 -0.93 43.63 31.27
N ARG A 7 -1.33 43.80 32.54
CA ARG A 7 -1.52 45.13 33.16
C ARG A 7 -0.19 45.81 33.50
N LYS A 8 0.90 45.03 33.56
CA LYS A 8 2.25 45.52 33.89
C LYS A 8 3.08 45.87 32.65
N LEU A 9 2.55 45.65 31.45
CA LEU A 9 3.26 45.93 30.20
C LEU A 9 3.11 47.39 29.78
N SER A 10 4.20 47.97 29.28
CA SER A 10 4.13 49.26 28.62
C SER A 10 3.33 49.17 27.32
N LYS A 11 2.73 50.28 26.86
CA LYS A 11 2.01 50.34 25.57
C LYS A 11 2.86 49.80 24.41
N LYS A 12 4.16 50.07 24.41
CA LYS A 12 5.09 49.59 23.38
C LYS A 12 5.22 48.06 23.41
N ALA A 13 5.36 47.47 24.60
CA ALA A 13 5.46 46.02 24.77
C ALA A 13 4.14 45.32 24.40
N LEU A 14 3.00 45.93 24.71
CA LEU A 14 1.68 45.44 24.30
C LEU A 14 1.51 45.42 22.77
N LEU A 15 1.87 46.50 22.09
CA LEU A 15 1.81 46.57 20.62
C LEU A 15 2.73 45.53 19.96
N GLN A 16 3.90 45.32 20.54
CA GLN A 16 4.88 44.35 20.05
C GLN A 16 4.35 42.91 20.21
N LEU A 17 3.76 42.59 21.36
CA LEU A 17 3.12 41.29 21.61
C LEU A 17 1.96 41.02 20.63
N ILE A 18 1.13 42.02 20.36
CA ILE A 18 0.03 41.92 19.38
C ILE A 18 0.59 41.64 17.98
N SER A 19 1.65 42.34 17.58
CA SER A 19 2.29 42.13 16.30
C SER A 19 2.87 40.72 16.15
N GLU A 20 3.53 40.21 17.20
CA GLU A 20 4.09 38.85 17.20
C GLU A 20 3.01 37.78 17.13
N ALA A 21 1.91 37.95 17.88
CA ALA A 21 0.78 37.04 17.82
C ALA A 21 0.10 37.04 16.43
N ALA A 22 -0.05 38.20 15.81
CA ALA A 22 -0.62 38.32 14.47
C ALA A 22 0.26 37.64 13.41
N ASN A 23 1.57 37.82 13.49
CA ASN A 23 2.52 37.18 12.57
C ASN A 23 2.52 35.66 12.71
N GLU A 24 2.44 35.14 13.94
CA GLU A 24 2.35 33.69 14.18
C GLU A 24 1.04 33.10 13.68
N LEU A 25 -0.08 33.82 13.82
CA LEU A 25 -1.36 33.41 13.26
C LEU A 25 -1.29 33.34 11.72
N HIS A 26 -0.76 34.39 11.08
CA HIS A 26 -0.59 34.44 9.63
C HIS A 26 0.34 33.33 9.11
N ARG A 27 1.42 33.03 9.85
CA ARG A 27 2.31 31.90 9.56
C ARG A 27 1.57 30.56 9.60
N ARG A 28 0.68 30.37 10.57
CA ARG A 28 -0.11 29.13 10.70
C ARG A 28 -1.13 28.99 9.57
N GLU A 29 -1.83 30.06 9.23
CA GLU A 29 -2.79 30.08 8.12
C GLU A 29 -2.08 29.78 6.78
N SER A 30 -0.94 30.41 6.53
CA SER A 30 -0.15 30.15 5.31
C SER A 30 0.50 28.76 5.28
N SER A 31 0.78 28.16 6.45
CA SER A 31 1.30 26.80 6.55
C SER A 31 0.24 25.70 6.48
N SER A 32 -1.05 26.06 6.50
CA SER A 32 -2.15 25.12 6.38
C SER A 32 -2.32 24.69 4.92
N SER A 33 -1.39 23.89 4.43
CA SER A 33 -1.58 23.15 3.18
C SER A 33 -2.74 22.19 3.37
N PHE A 34 -3.85 22.43 2.65
CA PHE A 34 -4.89 21.43 2.46
C PHE A 34 -4.23 20.20 1.85
N VAL A 35 -4.04 19.16 2.66
CA VAL A 35 -3.57 17.87 2.17
C VAL A 35 -4.78 17.24 1.49
N GLU A 36 -4.81 17.33 0.16
CA GLU A 36 -5.74 16.54 -0.63
C GLU A 36 -5.59 15.08 -0.19
N PRO A 37 -6.69 14.40 0.21
CA PRO A 37 -6.59 12.99 0.56
C PRO A 37 -5.97 12.27 -0.65
N ALA A 38 -4.85 11.58 -0.39
CA ALA A 38 -4.16 10.81 -1.40
C ALA A 38 -5.18 9.97 -2.17
N ALA A 39 -5.12 10.02 -3.50
CA ALA A 39 -6.01 9.28 -4.38
C ALA A 39 -6.16 7.85 -3.84
N ALA A 40 -7.40 7.43 -3.59
CA ALA A 40 -7.70 6.11 -3.05
C ALA A 40 -6.98 5.07 -3.92
N GLU A 41 -6.11 4.27 -3.31
CA GLU A 41 -5.48 3.14 -4.00
C GLU A 41 -6.57 2.31 -4.65
N GLU A 42 -6.47 2.09 -5.96
CA GLU A 42 -7.38 1.22 -6.69
C GLU A 42 -7.48 -0.12 -5.94
N THR A 43 -8.66 -0.41 -5.43
CA THR A 43 -8.93 -1.68 -4.76
C THR A 43 -8.82 -2.78 -5.81
N ALA A 44 -7.67 -3.46 -5.82
CA ALA A 44 -7.39 -4.51 -6.78
C ALA A 44 -8.49 -5.58 -6.73
N LEU A 45 -9.10 -5.87 -7.89
CA LEU A 45 -10.13 -6.89 -8.03
C LEU A 45 -9.59 -8.23 -7.51
N SER A 46 -10.15 -8.76 -6.42
CA SER A 46 -9.73 -10.04 -5.86
C SER A 46 -10.45 -11.20 -6.56
N PRO A 47 -9.78 -12.33 -6.83
CA PRO A 47 -10.45 -13.53 -7.32
C PRO A 47 -11.50 -14.04 -6.32
N GLY A 48 -12.60 -14.61 -6.83
CA GLY A 48 -13.60 -15.28 -5.98
C GLY A 48 -13.04 -16.59 -5.40
N GLN A 49 -13.74 -17.16 -4.42
CA GLN A 49 -13.27 -18.36 -3.69
C GLN A 49 -12.89 -19.53 -4.61
N ALA A 50 -13.71 -19.84 -5.61
CA ALA A 50 -13.44 -20.93 -6.54
C ALA A 50 -12.17 -20.69 -7.37
N ASP A 51 -11.94 -19.46 -7.83
CA ASP A 51 -10.75 -19.09 -8.59
C ASP A 51 -9.51 -19.08 -7.70
N LEU A 52 -9.63 -18.64 -6.44
CA LEU A 52 -8.54 -18.71 -5.46
C LEU A 52 -8.10 -20.15 -5.20
N VAL A 53 -9.04 -21.07 -4.98
CA VAL A 53 -8.75 -22.49 -4.79
C VAL A 53 -8.04 -23.05 -6.02
N PHE A 54 -8.55 -22.74 -7.23
CA PHE A 54 -7.93 -23.17 -8.47
C PHE A 54 -6.49 -22.64 -8.63
N ILE A 55 -6.26 -21.35 -8.39
CA ILE A 55 -4.95 -20.69 -8.48
C ILE A 55 -3.98 -21.35 -7.50
N ASN A 56 -4.38 -21.55 -6.25
CA ASN A 56 -3.54 -22.14 -5.22
C ASN A 56 -3.23 -23.61 -5.52
N ASN A 57 -4.19 -24.39 -6.01
CA ASN A 57 -3.95 -25.78 -6.42
C ASN A 57 -2.94 -25.86 -7.57
N CYS A 58 -3.04 -24.96 -8.55
CA CYS A 58 -2.08 -24.89 -9.66
C CYS A 58 -0.67 -24.53 -9.19
N LEU A 59 -0.53 -23.57 -8.27
CA LEU A 59 0.75 -23.19 -7.69
C LEU A 59 1.35 -24.31 -6.83
N ASN A 60 0.49 -25.07 -6.15
CA ASN A 60 0.91 -26.10 -5.21
C ASN A 60 1.18 -27.46 -5.84
N ALA A 61 0.73 -27.70 -7.08
CA ALA A 61 0.98 -28.93 -7.81
C ALA A 61 2.49 -29.29 -7.82
N SER A 62 2.81 -30.48 -7.32
CA SER A 62 4.15 -31.06 -7.28
C SER A 62 4.65 -31.45 -8.66
N ASP A 63 3.78 -32.09 -9.45
CA ASP A 63 4.21 -32.89 -10.59
C ASP A 63 3.93 -32.19 -11.92
N TYR A 64 2.66 -31.93 -12.21
CA TYR A 64 2.28 -31.41 -13.51
C TYR A 64 0.91 -30.73 -13.48
N VAL A 65 0.81 -29.57 -14.15
CA VAL A 65 -0.46 -28.89 -14.42
C VAL A 65 -0.81 -29.11 -15.88
N HIS A 66 -2.03 -29.60 -16.14
CA HIS A 66 -2.53 -29.87 -17.49
C HIS A 66 -2.61 -28.58 -18.34
N ALA A 67 -2.57 -28.74 -19.67
CA ALA A 67 -2.47 -27.61 -20.60
C ALA A 67 -3.68 -26.67 -20.52
N ASP A 68 -4.88 -27.22 -20.41
CA ASP A 68 -6.14 -26.52 -20.17
C ASP A 68 -6.11 -25.71 -18.86
N ALA A 69 -5.58 -26.30 -17.79
CA ALA A 69 -5.44 -25.63 -16.50
C ALA A 69 -4.41 -24.50 -16.54
N LYS A 70 -3.33 -24.64 -17.31
CA LYS A 70 -2.35 -23.57 -17.56
C LYS A 70 -2.98 -22.38 -18.29
N ASP A 71 -3.80 -22.65 -19.29
CA ASP A 71 -4.46 -21.61 -20.08
C ASP A 71 -5.51 -20.88 -19.24
N ARG A 72 -6.29 -21.60 -18.44
CA ARG A 72 -7.22 -21.01 -17.46
C ARG A 72 -6.47 -20.18 -16.42
N TYR A 73 -5.35 -20.67 -15.90
CA TYR A 73 -4.54 -19.92 -14.94
C TYR A 73 -4.06 -18.60 -15.54
N LYS A 74 -3.56 -18.62 -16.77
CA LYS A 74 -3.11 -17.43 -17.49
C LYS A 74 -4.24 -16.41 -17.70
N GLN A 75 -5.45 -16.88 -18.01
CA GLN A 75 -6.63 -16.01 -18.09
C GLN A 75 -6.96 -15.35 -16.75
N LEU A 76 -6.89 -16.11 -15.65
CA LEU A 76 -7.09 -15.58 -14.30
C LEU A 76 -5.99 -14.58 -13.90
N ALA A 77 -4.73 -14.85 -14.26
CA ALA A 77 -3.61 -13.94 -14.03
C ALA A 77 -3.78 -12.62 -14.78
N SER A 78 -4.32 -12.64 -16.00
CA SER A 78 -4.64 -11.44 -16.76
C SER A 78 -5.83 -10.68 -16.18
N LYS A 79 -6.90 -11.41 -15.80
CA LYS A 79 -8.12 -10.83 -15.22
C LYS A 79 -7.86 -10.16 -13.86
N TYR A 80 -7.00 -10.77 -13.05
CA TYR A 80 -6.67 -10.33 -11.69
C TYR A 80 -5.22 -9.83 -11.60
N SER A 81 -4.76 -9.09 -12.62
CA SER A 81 -3.35 -8.72 -12.80
C SER A 81 -2.76 -7.92 -11.63
N ALA A 82 -3.51 -6.95 -11.10
CA ALA A 82 -3.11 -6.16 -9.93
C ALA A 82 -3.00 -7.03 -8.67
N TRP A 83 -3.94 -7.96 -8.47
CA TRP A 83 -3.92 -8.89 -7.34
C TRP A 83 -2.77 -9.90 -7.44
N PHE A 84 -2.49 -10.42 -8.65
CA PHE A 84 -1.34 -11.29 -8.90
C PHE A 84 -0.02 -10.58 -8.65
N ALA A 85 0.11 -9.31 -9.07
CA ALA A 85 1.29 -8.50 -8.82
C ALA A 85 1.47 -8.24 -7.32
N TYR A 86 0.40 -7.87 -6.61
CA TYR A 86 0.42 -7.69 -5.16
C TYR A 86 0.83 -8.96 -4.40
N LYS A 87 0.34 -10.14 -4.83
CA LYS A 87 0.73 -11.43 -4.25
C LYS A 87 2.10 -11.94 -4.70
N GLY A 88 2.71 -11.29 -5.69
CA GLY A 88 3.96 -11.75 -6.31
C GLY A 88 3.82 -13.09 -7.02
N TYR A 89 2.62 -13.45 -7.48
CA TYR A 89 2.36 -14.73 -8.14
C TYR A 89 2.86 -14.72 -9.59
N PRO A 90 3.34 -15.87 -10.12
CA PRO A 90 3.73 -15.95 -11.51
C PRO A 90 2.51 -15.73 -12.41
N ARG A 91 2.72 -15.07 -13.55
CA ARG A 91 1.64 -14.84 -14.54
C ARG A 91 1.41 -16.01 -15.48
N ASP A 92 2.38 -16.91 -15.55
CA ASP A 92 2.32 -18.13 -16.35
C ASP A 92 2.92 -19.29 -15.55
N LEU A 93 2.31 -20.47 -15.69
CA LEU A 93 2.79 -21.71 -15.08
C LEU A 93 3.79 -22.44 -16.00
N ARG A 94 3.98 -21.94 -17.23
CA ARG A 94 4.93 -22.48 -18.20
C ARG A 94 6.32 -21.89 -17.96
N GLY A 95 7.35 -22.72 -18.12
CA GLY A 95 8.73 -22.27 -18.21
C GLY A 95 9.40 -21.88 -16.89
N SER A 96 10.35 -20.96 -16.97
CA SER A 96 11.25 -20.61 -15.87
C SER A 96 10.59 -19.82 -14.74
N ASP A 97 9.45 -19.17 -14.99
CA ASP A 97 8.85 -18.22 -14.06
C ASP A 97 8.24 -18.90 -12.84
N LEU A 98 7.53 -20.02 -13.05
CA LEU A 98 7.06 -20.86 -11.95
C LEU A 98 8.23 -21.47 -11.17
N LYS A 99 9.31 -21.87 -11.86
CA LYS A 99 10.50 -22.47 -11.22
C LYS A 99 11.22 -21.45 -10.33
N LYS A 100 11.45 -20.23 -10.85
CA LYS A 100 12.01 -19.10 -10.09
C LYS A 100 11.11 -18.76 -8.91
N TRP A 101 9.80 -18.62 -9.14
CA TRP A 101 8.85 -18.32 -8.09
C TRP A 101 8.88 -19.38 -6.98
N LYS A 102 8.84 -20.68 -7.32
CA LYS A 102 8.97 -21.76 -6.33
C LYS A 102 10.31 -21.69 -5.59
N GLN A 103 11.42 -21.34 -6.24
CA GLN A 103 12.72 -21.23 -5.58
C GLN A 103 12.80 -20.09 -4.55
N TYR A 104 12.16 -18.95 -4.83
CA TYR A 104 12.22 -17.77 -3.96
C TYR A 104 11.09 -17.71 -2.92
N PHE A 105 9.89 -18.19 -3.27
CA PHE A 105 8.68 -18.02 -2.48
C PHE A 105 8.14 -19.32 -1.84
N ARG A 106 8.60 -20.51 -2.28
CA ARG A 106 8.51 -21.69 -1.40
C ARG A 106 9.83 -21.79 -0.64
N PRO A 107 9.89 -21.40 0.64
CA PRO A 107 11.01 -21.83 1.47
C PRO A 107 11.07 -23.35 1.38
N ASN A 108 12.25 -23.85 1.05
CA ASN A 108 12.57 -25.27 0.93
C ASN A 108 12.04 -25.95 2.21
N THR A 109 10.92 -26.65 2.13
CA THR A 109 10.43 -27.50 3.21
C THR A 109 11.30 -28.75 3.19
N ARG A 110 12.59 -28.55 3.50
CA ARG A 110 13.46 -29.62 3.95
C ARG A 110 13.25 -29.71 5.45
N GLU A 111 12.94 -30.92 5.89
CA GLU A 111 12.94 -31.39 7.27
C GLU A 111 11.71 -30.99 8.10
N GLN A 112 10.75 -31.92 8.22
CA GLN A 112 10.64 -32.83 9.36
C GLN A 112 9.85 -34.09 8.97
#